data_AF-A0A2A9NAS7-F1
#
_entry.id   AF-A0A2A9NAS7-F1
#
_cell.length_a   1.000
_cell.length_b   1.000
_cell.length_c   1.000
_cell.angle_alpha   90.00
_cell.angle_beta   90.00
_cell.angle_gamma   90.00
#
_symmetry.space_group_name_H-M   'P 1'
#
loop_
_entity.id
_entity.type
_entity.pdbx_description
1 polymer ?
#
loop_
_entity_poly.entity_id
_entity_poly.type
_entity_poly.pdbx_seq_one_letter_code
_entity_poly.pdbx_strand_id
1 'polypeptide(L)'
;MAAPPIYDGSMATCEGFINSCRLYMSAKPQEFPTLRIKITWVLGFMQTGMAQLFRDHFLAYMAGPDYQAHYEQSTEPDPIELLYADIYKAFGDPNKQATAIQEITTIRQGSKSAEEHIQLFKQSYMRSGYGEVAGIHEFKRSLNSPLLDKCMAVPELPTTLDKWYELVIRLDRQWRQAVAERKMFATRGGSSTGTGSQTAQRDPNAMQVDRNRGPLRCYNCGQAGHMA
;
A
#
# COMPACT_ATOMS: atom_id res chain seq x y z
N MET A 1 13.43 -2.52 26.09
CA MET A 1 13.66 -2.29 24.65
C MET A 1 13.71 -3.65 23.97
N ALA A 2 13.03 -3.85 22.85
CA ALA A 2 13.09 -5.10 22.09
C ALA A 2 14.46 -5.22 21.41
N ALA A 3 15.00 -6.44 21.34
CA ALA A 3 16.22 -6.70 20.59
C ALA A 3 15.98 -6.54 19.07
N PRO A 4 17.01 -6.18 18.27
CA PRO A 4 16.90 -6.15 16.82
C PRO A 4 16.45 -7.51 16.25
N PRO A 5 15.70 -7.52 15.13
CA PRO A 5 15.38 -8.75 14.43
C PRO A 5 16.65 -9.40 13.84
N ILE A 6 16.59 -10.70 13.59
CA ILE A 6 17.63 -11.38 12.79
C ILE A 6 17.64 -10.75 11.40
N TYR A 7 18.84 -10.42 10.93
CA TYR A 7 19.07 -9.77 9.65
C TYR A 7 19.70 -10.75 8.65
N ASP A 8 19.11 -10.80 7.45
CA ASP A 8 19.47 -11.72 6.36
C ASP A 8 20.29 -11.04 5.25
N GLY A 9 20.44 -9.71 5.32
CA GLY A 9 21.09 -8.91 4.28
C GLY A 9 20.10 -8.32 3.27
N SER A 10 18.80 -8.39 3.52
CA SER A 10 17.80 -7.77 2.66
C SER A 10 17.92 -6.23 2.66
N MET A 11 17.87 -5.65 1.46
CA MET A 11 17.90 -4.20 1.28
C MET A 11 16.70 -3.51 1.91
N ALA A 12 15.51 -4.13 1.82
CA ALA A 12 14.27 -3.56 2.34
C ALA A 12 14.29 -3.39 3.86
N THR A 13 15.05 -4.22 4.58
CA THR A 13 15.11 -4.22 6.05
C THR A 13 16.43 -3.64 6.61
N CYS A 14 17.39 -3.29 5.75
CA CYS A 14 18.72 -2.80 6.15
C CYS A 14 18.66 -1.61 7.12
N GLU A 15 17.93 -0.55 6.77
CA GLU A 15 17.79 0.63 7.64
C GLU A 15 17.04 0.31 8.93
N GLY A 16 16.00 -0.52 8.84
CA GLY A 16 15.23 -0.95 10.01
C GLY A 16 16.11 -1.71 11.01
N PHE A 17 17.00 -2.57 10.51
CA PHE A 17 17.98 -3.28 11.31
C PHE A 17 18.97 -2.33 11.99
N ILE A 18 19.64 -1.44 11.22
CA ILE A 18 20.59 -0.46 11.74
C ILE A 18 19.94 0.43 12.81
N ASN A 19 18.75 0.95 12.54
CA ASN A 19 18.02 1.81 13.48
C ASN A 19 17.62 1.06 14.76
N SER A 20 17.26 -0.22 14.64
CA SER A 20 16.96 -1.07 15.81
C SER A 20 18.20 -1.26 16.69
N CYS A 21 19.38 -1.47 16.08
CA CYS A 21 20.65 -1.56 16.80
C CYS A 21 20.98 -0.24 17.52
N ARG A 22 20.92 0.90 16.82
CA ARG A 22 21.15 2.23 17.41
C ARG A 22 20.22 2.49 18.60
N LEU A 23 18.93 2.20 18.42
CA LEU A 23 17.92 2.42 19.44
C LEU A 23 18.18 1.57 20.70
N TYR A 24 18.54 0.29 20.51
CA TYR A 24 18.86 -0.59 21.63
C TYR A 24 20.10 -0.12 22.40
N MET A 25 21.20 0.19 21.69
CA MET A 25 22.44 0.65 22.32
C MET A 25 22.25 1.98 23.06
N SER A 26 21.51 2.91 22.45
CA SER A 26 21.19 4.21 23.07
C SER A 26 20.36 4.05 24.34
N ALA A 27 19.48 3.06 24.40
CA ALA A 27 18.65 2.79 25.58
C ALA A 27 19.40 2.07 26.71
N LYS A 28 20.55 1.45 26.41
CA LYS A 28 21.31 0.63 27.37
C LYS A 28 22.83 0.81 27.24
N PRO A 29 23.35 2.04 27.35
CA PRO A 29 24.77 2.32 27.11
C PRO A 29 25.71 1.49 28.00
N GLN A 30 25.29 1.15 29.22
CA GLN A 30 26.05 0.33 30.16
C GLN A 30 26.29 -1.12 29.70
N GLU A 31 25.47 -1.67 28.79
CA GLU A 31 25.70 -3.00 28.20
C GLU A 31 26.81 -2.96 27.12
N PHE A 32 27.24 -1.77 26.69
CA PHE A 32 28.14 -1.56 25.55
C PHE A 32 29.38 -0.70 25.90
N PRO A 33 30.24 -1.15 26.83
CA PRO A 33 31.35 -0.34 27.32
C PRO A 33 32.51 -0.19 26.33
N THR A 34 32.58 -1.01 25.27
CA THR A 34 33.65 -0.95 24.27
C THR A 34 33.12 -1.04 22.85
N LEU A 35 33.86 -0.47 21.90
CA LEU A 35 33.55 -0.58 20.46
C LEU A 35 33.49 -2.03 20.02
N ARG A 36 34.42 -2.87 20.47
CA ARG A 36 34.46 -4.29 20.13
C ARG A 36 33.17 -5.01 20.55
N ILE A 37 32.63 -4.73 21.74
CA ILE A 37 31.35 -5.29 22.21
C ILE A 37 30.18 -4.78 21.36
N LYS A 38 30.16 -3.48 21.03
CA LYS A 38 29.14 -2.92 20.12
C LYS A 38 29.12 -3.67 18.78
N ILE A 39 30.30 -3.81 18.15
CA ILE A 39 30.45 -4.45 16.84
C ILE A 39 30.03 -5.92 16.89
N THR A 40 30.60 -6.72 17.80
CA THR A 40 30.28 -8.15 17.86
C THR A 40 28.81 -8.40 18.20
N TRP A 41 28.19 -7.52 18.98
CA TRP A 41 26.76 -7.59 19.27
C TRP A 41 25.90 -7.35 18.02
N VAL A 42 26.19 -6.33 17.21
CA VAL A 42 25.47 -6.08 15.93
C VAL A 42 25.63 -7.28 14.99
N LEU A 43 26.86 -7.74 14.82
CA LEU A 43 27.21 -8.90 14.01
C LEU A 43 26.49 -10.18 14.46
N GLY A 44 26.18 -10.32 15.75
CA GLY A 44 25.43 -11.44 16.31
C GLY A 44 24.00 -11.60 15.73
N PHE A 45 23.40 -10.54 15.19
CA PHE A 45 22.06 -10.59 14.56
C PHE A 45 22.13 -10.90 13.06
N MET A 46 23.31 -10.86 12.45
CA MET A 46 23.53 -11.15 11.04
C MET A 46 23.73 -12.67 10.84
N GLN A 47 22.64 -13.43 10.95
CA GLN A 47 22.71 -14.89 11.13
C GLN A 47 22.39 -15.70 9.87
N THR A 48 21.78 -15.10 8.85
CA THR A 48 21.34 -15.81 7.66
C THR A 48 21.69 -15.03 6.39
N GLY A 49 21.56 -15.69 5.23
CA GLY A 49 21.73 -15.05 3.93
C GLY A 49 23.11 -14.42 3.72
N MET A 50 23.14 -13.29 3.01
CA MET A 50 24.38 -12.57 2.72
C MET A 50 24.91 -11.84 3.95
N ALA A 51 24.05 -11.51 4.92
CA ALA A 51 24.48 -10.91 6.18
C ALA A 51 25.38 -11.86 6.99
N GLN A 52 25.12 -13.18 6.96
CA GLN A 52 26.00 -14.15 7.60
C GLN A 52 27.41 -14.15 6.99
N LEU A 53 27.52 -14.11 5.66
CA LEU A 53 28.82 -14.05 4.98
C LEU A 53 29.57 -12.76 5.30
N PHE A 54 28.86 -11.62 5.32
CA PHE A 54 29.42 -10.35 5.76
C PHE A 54 29.95 -10.44 7.19
N ARG A 55 29.17 -11.01 8.12
CA ARG A 55 29.59 -11.23 9.50
C ARG A 55 30.88 -12.04 9.58
N ASP A 56 30.91 -13.19 8.92
CA ASP A 56 32.03 -14.12 8.99
C ASP A 56 33.31 -13.48 8.43
N HIS A 57 33.20 -12.74 7.32
CA HIS A 57 34.29 -11.94 6.76
C HIS A 57 34.72 -10.80 7.71
N PHE A 58 33.77 -10.07 8.29
CA PHE A 58 34.05 -8.95 9.19
C PHE A 58 34.77 -9.43 10.46
N LEU A 59 34.38 -10.58 11.02
CA LEU A 59 35.07 -11.18 12.17
C LEU A 59 36.54 -11.51 11.88
N ALA A 60 36.86 -11.97 10.66
CA ALA A 60 38.24 -12.16 10.24
C ALA A 60 38.98 -10.82 10.06
N TYR A 61 38.32 -9.84 9.45
CA TYR A 61 38.83 -8.48 9.28
C TYR A 61 39.19 -7.80 10.61
N MET A 62 38.39 -8.02 11.67
CA MET A 62 38.65 -7.51 13.02
C MET A 62 39.97 -7.99 13.66
N ALA A 63 40.62 -9.01 13.11
CA ALA A 63 41.93 -9.48 13.56
C ALA A 63 43.11 -8.84 12.79
N GLY A 64 42.82 -8.09 11.72
CA GLY A 64 43.83 -7.49 10.85
C GLY A 64 44.21 -6.06 11.25
N PRO A 65 45.36 -5.56 10.76
CA PRO A 65 45.83 -4.19 11.03
C PRO A 65 44.90 -3.12 10.42
N ASP A 66 44.21 -3.44 9.32
CA ASP A 66 43.30 -2.53 8.64
C ASP A 66 42.08 -2.17 9.50
N TYR A 67 41.59 -3.12 10.32
CA TYR A 67 40.52 -2.84 11.27
C TYR A 67 40.96 -1.83 12.33
N GLN A 68 42.18 -1.98 12.85
CA GLN A 68 42.70 -1.06 13.85
C GLN A 68 42.83 0.36 13.27
N ALA A 69 43.36 0.48 12.06
CA ALA A 69 43.48 1.77 11.37
C ALA A 69 42.11 2.41 11.09
N HIS A 70 41.13 1.61 10.64
CA HIS A 70 39.83 2.15 10.23
C HIS A 70 38.89 2.43 11.41
N TYR A 71 38.85 1.56 12.42
CA TYR A 71 37.86 1.61 13.50
C TYR A 71 38.44 2.13 14.81
N GLU A 72 39.54 1.56 15.29
CA GLU A 72 40.07 1.89 16.62
C GLU A 72 40.81 3.23 16.65
N GLN A 73 41.46 3.60 15.55
CA GLN A 73 42.17 4.87 15.38
C GLN A 73 41.33 5.94 14.68
N SER A 74 40.02 5.68 14.50
CA SER A 74 39.10 6.63 13.88
C SER A 74 38.97 7.91 14.68
N THR A 75 38.78 9.03 13.98
CA THR A 75 38.41 10.32 14.57
C THR A 75 36.90 10.49 14.74
N GLU A 76 36.10 9.50 14.34
CA GLU A 76 34.64 9.55 14.50
C GLU A 76 34.24 9.57 15.98
N PRO A 77 33.34 10.48 16.41
CA PRO A 77 32.90 10.57 17.81
C PRO A 77 32.26 9.28 18.34
N ASP A 78 31.54 8.53 17.51
CA ASP A 78 31.07 7.18 17.82
C ASP A 78 31.47 6.21 16.69
N PRO A 79 32.62 5.53 16.81
CA PRO A 79 33.15 4.67 15.74
C PRO A 79 32.24 3.49 15.35
N ILE A 80 31.17 3.18 16.11
CA ILE A 80 30.17 2.21 15.67
C ILE A 80 29.43 2.65 14.41
N GLU A 81 29.35 3.96 14.16
CA GLU A 81 28.72 4.52 12.96
C GLU A 81 29.44 4.10 11.67
N LEU A 82 30.74 3.80 11.75
CA LEU A 82 31.49 3.20 10.64
C LEU A 82 30.95 1.82 10.27
N LEU A 83 30.61 0.99 11.26
CA LEU A 83 30.01 -0.33 10.99
C LEU A 83 28.65 -0.17 10.32
N TYR A 84 27.84 0.79 10.79
CA TYR A 84 26.55 1.05 10.16
C TYR A 84 26.71 1.56 8.73
N ALA A 85 27.73 2.37 8.45
CA ALA A 85 28.07 2.80 7.09
C ALA A 85 28.49 1.61 6.21
N ASP A 86 29.33 0.70 6.73
CA ASP A 86 29.75 -0.50 6.00
C ASP A 86 28.58 -1.45 5.71
N ILE A 87 27.71 -1.68 6.69
CA ILE A 87 26.48 -2.48 6.51
C ILE A 87 25.57 -1.81 5.47
N TYR A 88 25.39 -0.49 5.55
CA TYR A 88 24.55 0.24 4.58
C TYR A 88 25.17 0.24 3.19
N LYS A 89 26.49 0.33 3.07
CA LYS A 89 27.20 0.23 1.79
C LYS A 89 27.04 -1.15 1.17
N ALA A 90 27.02 -2.21 1.98
CA ALA A 90 26.89 -3.58 1.51
C ALA A 90 25.44 -3.96 1.15
N PHE A 91 24.46 -3.48 1.92
CA PHE A 91 23.08 -3.97 1.83
C PHE A 91 22.02 -2.88 1.67
N GLY A 92 22.35 -1.62 1.92
CA GLY A 92 21.42 -0.50 1.80
C GLY A 92 21.08 -0.16 0.35
N ASP A 93 20.19 0.81 0.18
CA ASP A 93 19.85 1.34 -1.13
C ASP A 93 20.85 2.46 -1.51
N PRO A 94 21.74 2.26 -2.49
CA PRO A 94 22.75 3.25 -2.86
C PRO A 94 22.13 4.54 -3.42
N ASN A 95 20.89 4.49 -3.91
CA ASN A 95 20.19 5.63 -4.51
C ASN A 95 18.82 5.87 -3.84
N LYS A 96 18.77 5.79 -2.51
CA LYS A 96 17.54 5.93 -1.71
C LYS A 96 16.59 7.05 -2.17
N GLN A 97 17.13 8.24 -2.47
CA GLN A 97 16.31 9.35 -2.92
C GLN A 97 15.70 9.10 -4.31
N ALA A 98 16.47 8.56 -5.25
CA ALA A 98 15.98 8.23 -6.58
C ALA A 98 14.92 7.11 -6.51
N THR A 99 15.14 6.10 -5.66
CA THR A 99 14.15 5.05 -5.40
C THR A 99 12.87 5.63 -4.82
N ALA A 100 12.95 6.52 -3.83
CA ALA A 100 11.78 7.17 -3.25
C ALA A 100 11.03 8.07 -4.25
N ILE A 101 11.77 8.77 -5.13
CA ILE A 101 11.20 9.53 -6.24
C ILE A 101 10.49 8.61 -7.22
N GLN A 102 11.08 7.46 -7.55
CA GLN A 102 10.43 6.48 -8.42
C GLN A 102 9.16 5.92 -7.77
N GLU A 103 9.20 5.57 -6.49
CA GLU A 103 8.03 5.08 -5.74
C GLU A 103 6.91 6.13 -5.74
N ILE A 104 7.18 7.39 -5.35
CA ILE A 104 6.15 8.42 -5.25
C ILE A 104 5.57 8.81 -6.63
N THR A 105 6.36 8.71 -7.70
CA THR A 105 5.88 9.06 -9.05
C THR A 105 5.08 7.93 -9.70
N THR A 106 5.35 6.69 -9.32
CA THR A 106 4.70 5.49 -9.87
C THR A 106 3.56 4.95 -9.00
N ILE A 107 3.48 5.33 -7.72
CA ILE A 107 2.43 4.86 -6.82
C ILE A 107 1.04 5.26 -7.35
N ARG A 108 0.12 4.31 -7.32
CA ARG A 108 -1.28 4.51 -7.70
C ARG A 108 -2.20 3.89 -6.65
N GLN A 109 -3.32 4.57 -6.39
CA GLN A 109 -4.34 4.11 -5.45
C GLN A 109 -4.90 2.74 -5.88
N GLY A 110 -5.27 2.57 -7.15
CA GLY A 110 -5.78 1.30 -7.68
C GLY A 110 -7.03 0.85 -6.92
N SER A 111 -7.06 -0.39 -6.46
CA SER A 111 -8.19 -0.94 -5.67
C SER A 111 -8.17 -0.56 -4.18
N LYS A 112 -7.05 -0.01 -3.69
CA LYS A 112 -6.87 0.31 -2.26
C LYS A 112 -7.83 1.40 -1.81
N SER A 113 -8.20 1.36 -0.53
CA SER A 113 -8.86 2.51 0.11
C SER A 113 -7.97 3.74 0.09
N ALA A 114 -8.58 4.91 0.24
CA ALA A 114 -7.84 6.16 0.40
C ALA A 114 -6.83 6.07 1.56
N GLU A 115 -7.20 5.46 2.68
CA GLU A 115 -6.36 5.35 3.87
C GLU A 115 -5.12 4.49 3.63
N GLU A 116 -5.29 3.29 3.07
CA GLU A 116 -4.18 2.41 2.72
C GLU A 116 -3.24 3.07 1.71
N HIS A 117 -3.80 3.74 0.70
CA HIS A 117 -3.02 4.47 -0.29
C HIS A 117 -2.24 5.63 0.33
N ILE A 118 -2.87 6.42 1.20
CA ILE A 118 -2.24 7.55 1.89
C ILE A 118 -1.08 7.07 2.76
N GLN A 119 -1.20 5.93 3.45
CA GLN A 119 -0.11 5.37 4.25
C GLN A 119 1.13 5.05 3.39
N LEU A 120 0.92 4.38 2.25
CA LEU A 120 2.01 4.07 1.31
C LEU A 120 2.60 5.33 0.67
N PHE A 121 1.74 6.30 0.33
CA PHE A 121 2.18 7.58 -0.20
C PHE A 121 3.04 8.35 0.81
N LYS A 122 2.61 8.44 2.08
CA LYS A 122 3.37 9.09 3.16
C LYS A 122 4.76 8.48 3.32
N GLN A 123 4.87 7.14 3.27
CA GLN A 123 6.16 6.46 3.38
C GLN A 123 7.13 6.86 2.24
N SER A 124 6.62 6.96 1.01
CA SER A 124 7.41 7.35 -0.16
C SER A 124 7.76 8.84 -0.10
N TYR A 125 6.79 9.69 0.24
CA TYR A 125 6.94 11.14 0.36
C TYR A 125 8.03 11.54 1.37
N MET A 126 8.01 10.96 2.57
CA MET A 126 9.01 11.25 3.61
C MET A 126 10.45 10.95 3.17
N ARG A 127 10.64 9.99 2.25
CA ARG A 127 11.95 9.59 1.73
C ARG A 127 12.38 10.35 0.47
N SER A 128 11.44 10.99 -0.22
CA SER A 128 11.68 11.65 -1.52
C SER A 128 12.41 13.00 -1.42
N GLY A 129 12.27 13.70 -0.29
CA GLY A 129 12.77 15.07 -0.12
C GLY A 129 11.94 16.14 -0.85
N TYR A 130 10.76 15.79 -1.38
CA TYR A 130 9.87 16.76 -2.01
C TYR A 130 9.30 17.77 -1.01
N GLY A 131 9.22 19.02 -1.45
CA GLY A 131 8.46 20.05 -0.75
C GLY A 131 6.95 19.84 -0.91
N GLU A 132 6.17 20.50 -0.06
CA GLU A 132 4.72 20.27 0.04
C GLU A 132 3.98 20.49 -1.28
N VAL A 133 4.34 21.51 -2.07
CA VAL A 133 3.73 21.79 -3.37
C VAL A 133 3.89 20.61 -4.35
N ALA A 134 5.11 20.07 -4.44
CA ALA A 134 5.40 18.90 -5.27
C ALA A 134 4.72 17.65 -4.71
N GLY A 135 4.68 17.51 -3.39
CA GLY A 135 3.95 16.43 -2.70
C GLY A 135 2.47 16.43 -3.05
N ILE A 136 1.80 17.59 -3.01
CA ILE A 136 0.38 17.71 -3.39
C ILE A 136 0.17 17.33 -4.86
N HIS A 137 1.06 17.76 -5.75
CA HIS A 137 1.00 17.41 -7.16
C HIS A 137 1.08 15.89 -7.38
N GLU A 138 2.07 15.23 -6.79
CA GLU A 138 2.22 13.78 -6.88
C GLU A 138 1.08 13.03 -6.20
N PHE A 139 0.60 13.52 -5.07
CA PHE A 139 -0.53 12.92 -4.38
C PHE A 139 -1.77 12.91 -5.27
N LYS A 140 -2.14 14.07 -5.87
CA LYS A 140 -3.26 14.15 -6.82
C LYS A 140 -3.10 13.17 -7.98
N ARG A 141 -1.89 13.10 -8.58
CA ARG A 141 -1.58 12.19 -9.70
C ARG A 141 -1.68 10.71 -9.33
N SER A 142 -1.49 10.38 -8.05
CA SER A 142 -1.56 9.01 -7.55
C SER A 142 -3.00 8.51 -7.29
N LEU A 143 -3.98 9.39 -7.19
CA LEU A 143 -5.38 9.05 -6.91
C LEU A 143 -6.10 8.47 -8.13
N ASN A 144 -7.17 7.73 -7.87
CA ASN A 144 -8.08 7.29 -8.93
C ASN A 144 -8.85 8.49 -9.52
N SER A 145 -8.98 8.55 -10.84
CA SER A 145 -9.61 9.70 -11.54
C SER A 145 -10.99 10.07 -10.98
N PRO A 146 -11.94 9.14 -10.75
CA PRO A 146 -13.26 9.51 -10.23
C PRO A 146 -13.23 10.12 -8.82
N LEU A 147 -12.25 9.75 -8.00
CA LEU A 147 -12.06 10.32 -6.67
C LEU A 147 -11.41 11.70 -6.76
N LEU A 148 -10.39 11.84 -7.62
CA LEU A 148 -9.75 13.12 -7.89
C LEU A 148 -10.75 14.15 -8.43
N ASP A 149 -11.60 13.78 -9.39
CA ASP A 149 -12.63 14.66 -9.96
C ASP A 149 -13.56 15.21 -8.88
N LYS A 150 -13.99 14.36 -7.94
CA LYS A 150 -14.79 14.79 -6.78
C LYS A 150 -14.04 15.72 -5.84
N CYS A 151 -12.74 15.50 -5.64
CA CYS A 151 -11.93 16.41 -4.83
C CYS A 151 -11.81 17.78 -5.48
N MET A 152 -11.66 17.82 -6.81
CA MET A 152 -11.52 19.05 -7.59
C MET A 152 -12.83 19.86 -7.69
N ALA A 153 -13.98 19.25 -7.40
CA ALA A 153 -15.28 19.91 -7.37
C ALA A 153 -15.59 20.63 -6.04
N VAL A 154 -14.72 20.53 -5.03
CA VAL A 154 -14.90 21.22 -3.74
C VAL A 154 -14.59 22.72 -3.91
N PRO A 155 -15.43 23.64 -3.39
CA PRO A 155 -15.25 25.08 -3.57
C PRO A 155 -13.91 25.63 -3.06
N GLU A 156 -13.41 25.10 -1.94
CA GLU A 156 -12.13 25.48 -1.35
C GLU A 156 -11.16 24.32 -1.41
N LEU A 157 -10.21 24.40 -2.34
CA LEU A 157 -9.20 23.36 -2.49
C LEU A 157 -8.15 23.44 -1.37
N PRO A 158 -7.81 22.29 -0.75
CA PRO A 158 -6.75 22.26 0.24
C PRO A 158 -5.41 22.74 -0.32
N THR A 159 -4.63 23.42 0.54
CA THR A 159 -3.28 23.90 0.22
C THR A 159 -2.18 23.14 0.95
N THR A 160 -2.55 22.22 1.86
CA THR A 160 -1.61 21.39 2.62
C THR A 160 -1.89 19.91 2.39
N LEU A 161 -0.85 19.09 2.47
CA LEU A 161 -0.98 17.63 2.27
C LEU A 161 -1.94 17.00 3.28
N ASP A 162 -1.90 17.44 4.54
CA ASP A 162 -2.78 16.90 5.59
C ASP A 162 -4.26 17.15 5.30
N LYS A 163 -4.60 18.37 4.86
CA LYS A 163 -5.98 18.68 4.45
C LYS A 163 -6.39 17.94 3.17
N TRP A 164 -5.45 17.68 2.26
CA TRP A 164 -5.69 16.80 1.12
C TRP A 164 -6.02 15.37 1.56
N TYR A 165 -5.27 14.82 2.52
CA TYR A 165 -5.53 13.48 3.07
C TYR A 165 -6.93 13.39 3.70
N GLU A 166 -7.30 14.35 4.54
CA GLU A 166 -8.62 14.40 5.17
C GLU A 166 -9.76 14.47 4.15
N LEU A 167 -9.62 15.28 3.10
CA LEU A 167 -10.61 15.41 2.05
C LEU A 167 -10.79 14.09 1.28
N VAL A 168 -9.68 13.48 0.85
CA VAL A 168 -9.69 12.23 0.07
C VAL A 168 -10.28 11.08 0.87
N ILE A 169 -9.92 10.94 2.15
CA ILE A 169 -10.48 9.91 3.04
C ILE A 169 -12.00 10.07 3.15
N ARG A 170 -12.48 11.29 3.38
CA ARG A 170 -13.90 11.58 3.52
C ARG A 170 -14.69 11.19 2.26
N LEU A 171 -14.20 11.59 1.09
CA LEU A 171 -14.87 11.33 -0.18
C LEU A 171 -14.83 9.84 -0.58
N ASP A 172 -13.72 9.14 -0.32
CA ASP A 172 -13.62 7.70 -0.56
C ASP A 172 -14.58 6.92 0.35
N ARG A 173 -14.65 7.25 1.64
CA ARG A 173 -15.60 6.64 2.59
C ARG A 173 -17.04 6.85 2.16
N GLN A 174 -17.43 8.07 1.77
CA GLN A 174 -18.77 8.37 1.27
C GLN A 174 -19.12 7.56 0.02
N TRP A 175 -18.18 7.44 -0.92
CA TRP A 175 -18.40 6.64 -2.14
C TRP A 175 -18.54 5.15 -1.83
N ARG A 176 -17.66 4.60 -0.98
CA ARG A 176 -17.72 3.19 -0.58
C ARG A 176 -19.01 2.87 0.18
N GLN A 177 -19.47 3.77 1.05
CA GLN A 177 -20.75 3.64 1.75
C GLN A 177 -21.93 3.63 0.77
N ALA A 178 -21.99 4.60 -0.17
CA ALA A 178 -23.06 4.67 -1.15
C ALA A 178 -23.11 3.42 -2.07
N VAL A 179 -21.93 2.88 -2.43
CA VAL A 179 -21.83 1.62 -3.19
C VAL A 179 -22.34 0.43 -2.37
N ALA A 180 -22.01 0.35 -1.09
CA ALA A 180 -22.48 -0.71 -0.21
C ALA A 180 -24.00 -0.66 -0.01
N GLU A 181 -24.56 0.53 0.23
CA GLU A 181 -26.01 0.74 0.35
C GLU A 181 -26.74 0.35 -0.94
N ARG A 182 -26.25 0.79 -2.11
CA ARG A 182 -26.83 0.41 -3.40
C ARG A 182 -26.85 -1.11 -3.61
N LYS A 183 -25.79 -1.82 -3.21
CA LYS A 183 -25.76 -3.29 -3.26
C LYS A 183 -26.82 -3.91 -2.35
N MET A 184 -26.97 -3.42 -1.12
CA MET A 184 -27.99 -3.92 -0.19
C MET A 184 -29.42 -3.72 -0.71
N PHE A 185 -29.71 -2.55 -1.30
CA PHE A 185 -31.02 -2.28 -1.89
C PHE A 185 -31.29 -3.13 -3.14
N ALA A 186 -30.28 -3.38 -3.98
CA ALA A 186 -30.42 -4.27 -5.13
C ALA A 186 -30.70 -5.72 -4.72
N THR A 187 -30.09 -6.21 -3.63
CA THR A 187 -30.37 -7.56 -3.09
C THR A 187 -31.77 -7.65 -2.47
N ARG A 188 -32.28 -6.58 -1.86
CA ARG A 188 -33.63 -6.54 -1.26
C ARG A 188 -34.75 -6.32 -2.27
N GLY A 189 -34.48 -5.65 -3.39
CA GLY A 189 -35.43 -5.47 -4.49
C GLY A 189 -35.61 -6.70 -5.39
N GLY A 190 -34.82 -7.76 -5.21
CA GLY A 190 -34.90 -9.01 -5.96
C GLY A 190 -36.00 -9.98 -5.50
N SER A 191 -36.75 -9.65 -4.43
CA SER A 191 -37.84 -10.48 -3.91
C SER A 191 -39.16 -9.72 -3.81
N SER A 192 -39.55 -9.05 -4.89
CA SER A 192 -40.93 -8.58 -5.08
C SER A 192 -41.31 -8.59 -6.56
N THR A 193 -41.33 -9.78 -7.15
CA THR A 193 -42.26 -10.05 -8.26
C THR A 193 -43.19 -11.16 -7.78
N GLY A 194 -44.12 -10.77 -6.90
CA GLY A 194 -45.31 -11.55 -6.64
C GLY A 194 -46.19 -11.51 -7.87
N THR A 195 -45.97 -12.41 -8.83
CA THR A 195 -47.07 -12.97 -9.62
C THR A 195 -47.71 -14.07 -8.78
N GLY A 196 -48.37 -13.65 -7.71
CA GLY A 196 -49.34 -14.49 -7.01
C GLY A 196 -50.50 -14.69 -7.97
N SER A 197 -50.62 -15.90 -8.49
CA SER A 197 -51.81 -16.39 -9.17
C SER A 197 -52.98 -16.31 -8.18
N GLN A 198 -53.68 -15.18 -8.17
CA GLN A 198 -55.00 -15.12 -7.57
C GLN A 198 -55.91 -15.94 -8.48
N THR A 199 -56.22 -17.16 -8.04
CA THR A 199 -57.38 -17.90 -8.52
C THR A 199 -58.61 -17.10 -8.14
N ALA A 200 -58.96 -16.14 -9.00
CA ALA A 200 -60.30 -15.59 -9.02
C ALA A 200 -61.26 -16.76 -9.27
N GLN A 201 -62.17 -16.95 -8.34
CA GLN A 201 -63.25 -17.92 -8.38
C GLN A 201 -64.00 -17.72 -9.70
N ARG A 202 -63.82 -18.65 -10.65
CA ARG A 202 -64.44 -18.59 -11.97
C ARG A 202 -65.94 -18.85 -11.83
N ASP A 203 -66.73 -17.88 -12.28
CA ASP A 203 -68.16 -18.01 -12.51
C ASP A 203 -68.43 -19.18 -13.49
N PRO A 204 -69.30 -20.15 -13.16
CA PRO A 204 -69.59 -21.30 -14.03
C PRO A 204 -70.20 -20.95 -15.39
N ASN A 205 -70.68 -19.72 -15.60
CA ASN A 205 -71.40 -19.34 -16.83
C ASN A 205 -70.69 -18.31 -17.73
N ALA A 206 -69.40 -18.02 -17.52
CA ALA A 206 -68.66 -17.13 -18.41
C ALA A 206 -68.20 -17.84 -19.71
N MET A 207 -68.82 -17.51 -20.85
CA MET A 207 -68.38 -18.01 -22.17
C MET A 207 -67.00 -17.43 -22.53
N GLN A 208 -65.99 -18.31 -22.70
CA GLN A 208 -64.66 -17.95 -23.20
C GLN A 208 -64.71 -17.75 -24.71
N VAL A 209 -64.55 -16.50 -25.15
CA VAL A 209 -64.39 -16.17 -26.58
C VAL A 209 -62.90 -15.98 -26.88
N ASP A 210 -62.38 -16.92 -27.68
CA ASP A 210 -61.14 -16.92 -28.48
C ASP A 210 -59.83 -16.44 -27.85
N ARG A 211 -59.06 -17.43 -27.39
CA ARG A 211 -57.62 -17.31 -27.17
C ARG A 211 -56.88 -18.22 -28.16
N ASN A 212 -56.78 -17.80 -29.41
CA ASN A 212 -55.90 -18.41 -30.42
C ASN A 212 -55.40 -17.35 -31.41
N ARG A 213 -54.37 -16.59 -31.03
CA ARG A 213 -53.48 -15.95 -32.00
C ARG A 213 -52.18 -16.75 -32.04
N GLY A 214 -52.07 -17.63 -33.04
CA GLY A 214 -50.80 -18.25 -33.42
C GLY A 214 -49.81 -17.21 -33.95
N PRO A 215 -48.52 -17.56 -34.08
CA PRO A 215 -47.47 -16.65 -34.50
C PRO A 215 -47.75 -16.06 -35.88
N LEU A 216 -47.61 -14.73 -36.01
CA LEU A 216 -47.78 -13.98 -37.25
C LEU A 216 -46.84 -14.51 -38.35
N ARG A 217 -47.42 -15.02 -39.43
CA ARG A 217 -46.72 -15.49 -40.64
C ARG A 217 -47.06 -14.58 -41.82
N CYS A 218 -46.07 -14.30 -42.67
CA CYS A 218 -46.27 -13.50 -43.88
C CYS A 218 -47.19 -14.23 -44.87
N TYR A 219 -48.21 -13.55 -45.40
CA TYR A 219 -49.23 -14.13 -46.28
C TYR A 219 -48.69 -14.58 -47.65
N ASN A 220 -47.51 -14.10 -48.07
CA ASN A 220 -46.95 -14.45 -49.37
C ASN A 220 -45.88 -15.57 -49.31
N CYS A 221 -45.21 -15.78 -48.16
CA CYS A 221 -44.11 -16.75 -48.05
C CYS A 221 -44.20 -17.73 -46.85
N GLY A 222 -45.14 -17.53 -45.92
CA GLY A 222 -45.41 -18.46 -44.82
C GLY A 222 -44.36 -18.52 -43.68
N GLN A 223 -43.30 -17.71 -43.76
CA GLN A 223 -42.27 -17.59 -42.72
C GLN A 223 -42.69 -16.63 -41.60
N ALA A 224 -42.21 -16.85 -40.38
CA ALA A 224 -42.48 -16.00 -39.21
C ALA A 224 -41.44 -14.86 -39.11
N GLY A 225 -41.89 -13.65 -38.75
CA GLY A 225 -40.98 -12.52 -38.44
C GLY A 225 -41.19 -11.23 -39.24
N HIS A 226 -42.13 -11.17 -40.17
CA HIS A 226 -42.56 -9.91 -40.83
C HIS A 226 -43.98 -10.04 -41.40
N MET A 227 -44.61 -8.89 -41.67
CA MET A 227 -45.78 -8.78 -42.55
C MET A 227 -45.32 -8.13 -43.86
N ALA A 228 -45.89 -8.58 -44.98
CA ALA A 228 -45.55 -8.11 -46.32
C ALA A 228 -45.57 -6.58 -46.44
#